data_AF-A0A519YQG1-F1
#
_entry.id   AF-A0A519YQG1-F1
#
_cell.length_a   1.000
_cell.length_b   1.000
_cell.length_c   1.000
_cell.angle_alpha   90.00
_cell.angle_beta   90.00
_cell.angle_gamma   90.00
#
_symmetry.space_group_name_H-M   'P 1'
#
loop_
_entity.id
_entity.type
_entity.pdbx_description
1 polymer ?
#
loop_
_entity_poly.entity_id
_entity_poly.type
_entity_poly.pdbx_seq_one_letter_code
_entity_poly.pdbx_strand_id
1 'polypeptide(L)'
;QRGKLHKLLDLWVKGLSFNWEQLHGEAKPRRISLPTYPFARERYWVRDGFQAERLQTVAQGAGQLHPLVHRNTSSLIEQRFSSFFTGQEFFLRDHVVQGRKVLPGVAQLELARVAVSHALELAGSGAVGQLAPSVQLQGVVFARPVVVGDSGVEVHIALEPQESGTVVFEVYSGEGDDEVVHSQGRAVLVGEPSLDVVMPGWDLPALHAQCTGLELAGAACYEWLAGLGLAYGPAMQALVSLKTGRDAQGRAQVLGQLKLPVVVNARGQDFALHPSLMDGALQATAGLMLDEDGGHQAALPFALEQLEVFSAVPAQAWVWVRYSAGSRAQDAVRKLDLGE
;
A
#
# COMPACT_ATOMS: atom_id res chain seq x y z
N GLN A 1 47.60 -50.15 40.08
CA GLN A 1 46.90 -50.18 38.78
C GLN A 1 47.06 -48.86 38.00
N ARG A 2 48.28 -48.29 37.85
CA ARG A 2 48.45 -46.88 37.39
C ARG A 2 48.73 -46.65 35.89
N GLY A 3 48.53 -47.65 35.03
CA GLY A 3 48.76 -47.52 33.57
C GLY A 3 47.65 -48.09 32.67
N LYS A 4 46.55 -48.61 33.24
CA LYS A 4 45.48 -49.28 32.48
C LYS A 4 44.35 -48.36 32.02
N LEU A 5 44.20 -47.19 32.64
CA LEU A 5 43.14 -46.23 32.26
C LEU A 5 43.44 -45.52 30.93
N HIS A 6 44.72 -45.24 30.64
CA HIS A 6 45.11 -44.56 29.40
C HIS A 6 44.72 -45.35 28.15
N LYS A 7 45.06 -46.65 28.11
CA LYS A 7 44.66 -47.55 27.01
C LYS A 7 43.14 -47.70 26.88
N LEU A 8 42.42 -47.63 27.99
CA LEU A 8 40.96 -47.72 28.01
C LEU A 8 40.32 -46.44 27.45
N LEU A 9 40.87 -45.27 27.81
CA LEU A 9 40.47 -43.98 27.24
C LEU A 9 40.80 -43.90 25.74
N ASP A 10 41.96 -44.39 25.30
CA ASP A 10 42.34 -44.43 23.87
C ASP A 10 41.35 -45.23 23.02
N LEU A 11 40.83 -46.33 23.56
CA LEU A 11 39.80 -47.13 22.89
C LEU A 11 38.43 -46.44 22.92
N TRP A 12 38.09 -45.74 24.01
CA TRP A 12 36.83 -45.02 24.11
C TRP A 12 36.75 -43.83 23.15
N VAL A 13 37.84 -43.06 23.02
CA VAL A 13 37.93 -41.95 22.05
C VAL A 13 37.80 -42.47 20.61
N LYS A 14 38.17 -43.73 20.35
CA LYS A 14 37.95 -44.42 19.07
C LYS A 14 36.52 -44.98 18.88
N GLY A 15 35.59 -44.70 19.80
CA GLY A 15 34.18 -45.06 19.68
C GLY A 15 33.81 -46.44 20.25
N LEU A 16 34.71 -47.13 20.95
CA LEU A 16 34.35 -48.37 21.63
C LEU A 16 33.46 -48.10 22.85
N SER A 17 32.44 -48.95 23.02
CA SER A 17 31.53 -48.88 24.16
C SER A 17 32.10 -49.61 25.36
N PHE A 18 32.04 -48.99 26.54
CA PHE A 18 32.53 -49.54 27.80
C PHE A 18 31.45 -49.49 28.88
N ASN A 19 31.40 -50.52 29.72
CA ASN A 19 30.61 -50.49 30.94
C ASN A 19 31.40 -49.79 32.05
N TRP A 20 31.20 -48.47 32.16
CA TRP A 20 31.88 -47.61 33.14
C TRP A 20 31.55 -47.95 34.61
N GLU A 21 30.44 -48.66 34.86
CA GLU A 21 30.05 -49.03 36.22
C GLU A 21 31.06 -50.00 36.86
N GLN A 22 31.78 -50.79 36.06
CA GLN A 22 32.79 -51.74 36.55
C GLN A 22 34.05 -51.06 37.12
N LEU A 23 34.24 -49.75 36.87
CA LEU A 23 35.33 -48.97 37.47
C LEU A 23 35.01 -48.51 38.89
N HIS A 24 33.74 -48.64 39.31
CA HIS A 24 33.30 -48.31 40.65
C HIS A 24 33.10 -49.59 41.47
N GLY A 25 33.51 -49.56 42.74
CA GLY A 25 33.24 -50.65 43.68
C GLY A 25 31.79 -50.62 44.18
N GLU A 26 31.55 -51.13 45.39
CA GLU A 26 30.20 -51.18 45.98
C GLU A 26 29.55 -49.80 46.18
N ALA A 27 30.37 -48.75 46.38
CA ALA A 27 29.90 -47.37 46.51
C ALA A 27 29.87 -46.65 45.14
N LYS A 28 28.67 -46.47 44.57
CA LYS A 28 28.47 -45.71 43.33
C LYS A 28 28.39 -44.20 43.59
N PRO A 29 29.02 -43.36 42.75
CA PRO A 29 28.90 -41.90 42.87
C PRO A 29 27.45 -41.43 42.58
N ARG A 30 27.05 -40.32 43.20
CA ARG A 30 25.76 -39.67 42.91
C ARG A 30 25.84 -38.86 41.61
N ARG A 31 24.77 -38.87 40.82
CA ARG A 31 24.65 -38.03 39.61
C ARG A 31 24.56 -36.56 40.04
N ILE A 32 25.30 -35.70 39.34
CA ILE A 32 25.25 -34.24 39.51
C ILE A 32 24.81 -33.61 38.19
N SER A 33 24.22 -32.43 38.26
CA SER A 33 23.94 -31.63 37.07
C SER A 33 25.25 -31.11 36.46
N LEU A 34 25.43 -31.33 35.17
CA LEU A 34 26.52 -30.76 34.39
C LEU A 34 25.95 -29.70 33.42
N PRO A 35 26.80 -28.79 32.89
CA PRO A 35 26.38 -27.88 31.83
C PRO A 35 25.72 -28.64 30.68
N THR A 36 24.73 -28.02 30.05
CA THR A 36 24.04 -28.63 28.89
C THR A 36 25.01 -28.75 27.71
N TYR A 37 24.80 -29.78 26.90
CA TYR A 37 25.59 -29.98 25.68
C TYR A 37 25.45 -28.74 24.77
N PRO A 38 26.56 -28.14 24.31
CA PRO A 38 26.51 -26.98 23.43
C PRO A 38 26.12 -27.43 22.02
N PHE A 39 24.82 -27.64 21.80
CA PHE A 39 24.30 -28.00 20.48
C PHE A 39 24.76 -26.98 19.42
N ALA A 40 25.11 -27.48 18.24
CA ALA A 40 25.41 -26.66 17.09
C ALA A 40 24.22 -25.74 16.81
N ARG A 41 24.46 -24.44 16.70
CA ARG A 41 23.43 -23.42 16.49
C ARG A 41 23.11 -23.27 15.00
N GLU A 42 22.77 -24.38 14.37
CA GLU A 42 22.38 -24.42 12.97
C GLU A 42 20.86 -24.23 12.85
N ARG A 43 20.45 -23.35 11.95
CA ARG A 43 19.04 -23.00 11.76
C ARG A 43 18.38 -24.03 10.84
N TYR A 44 17.69 -25.00 11.43
CA TYR A 44 16.84 -25.94 10.71
C TYR A 44 15.37 -25.61 10.96
N TRP A 45 14.68 -25.11 9.93
CA TRP A 45 13.26 -24.78 9.98
C TRP A 45 12.54 -25.52 8.86
N VAL A 46 11.37 -26.08 9.15
CA VAL A 46 10.46 -26.57 8.11
C VAL A 46 9.88 -25.36 7.39
N ARG A 47 10.12 -25.24 6.09
CA ARG A 47 9.40 -24.29 5.24
C ARG A 47 8.01 -24.86 4.99
N ASP A 48 7.07 -24.53 5.87
CA ASP A 48 5.70 -25.02 5.78
C ASP A 48 4.95 -24.38 4.61
N GLY A 49 4.88 -25.11 3.49
CA GLY A 49 3.90 -24.88 2.42
C GLY A 49 2.46 -25.26 2.79
N PHE A 50 2.20 -25.63 4.06
CA PHE A 50 0.90 -26.11 4.55
C PHE A 50 0.20 -25.16 5.54
N GLN A 51 0.74 -23.96 5.78
CA GLN A 51 0.13 -22.95 6.67
C GLN A 51 -0.55 -21.77 5.95
N ALA A 52 -0.48 -21.72 4.62
CA ALA A 52 -1.00 -20.60 3.83
C ALA A 52 -2.52 -20.40 3.97
N GLU A 53 -3.30 -21.48 4.12
CA GLU A 53 -4.77 -21.38 4.14
C GLU A 53 -5.37 -21.08 5.53
N ARG A 54 -4.70 -21.47 6.63
CA ARG A 54 -5.21 -21.26 8.01
C ARG A 54 -4.71 -19.98 8.68
N LEU A 55 -3.60 -19.40 8.22
CA LEU A 55 -3.08 -18.13 8.73
C LEU A 55 -3.70 -16.91 8.03
N GLN A 56 -4.22 -17.06 6.81
CA GLN A 56 -4.82 -15.96 6.04
C GLN A 56 -6.04 -15.33 6.73
N THR A 57 -6.80 -16.09 7.53
CA THR A 57 -8.00 -15.58 8.20
C THR A 57 -7.73 -14.97 9.58
N VAL A 58 -6.59 -15.30 10.23
CA VAL A 58 -6.28 -14.85 11.59
C VAL A 58 -5.21 -13.73 11.61
N ALA A 59 -4.33 -13.67 10.61
CA ALA A 59 -3.22 -12.71 10.57
C ALA A 59 -3.53 -11.36 9.90
N GLN A 60 -4.71 -11.18 9.29
CA GLN A 60 -5.12 -9.89 8.73
C GLN A 60 -5.59 -8.85 9.78
N GLY A 61 -5.71 -9.23 11.05
CA GLY A 61 -6.19 -8.31 12.11
C GLY A 61 -5.30 -8.15 13.34
N ALA A 62 -4.36 -9.05 13.61
CA ALA A 62 -3.58 -9.02 14.86
C ALA A 62 -2.12 -8.59 14.58
N GLY A 63 -1.87 -7.27 14.58
CA GLY A 63 -0.51 -6.70 14.68
C GLY A 63 -0.01 -5.87 13.50
N GLN A 64 -0.80 -5.68 12.45
CA GLN A 64 -0.45 -4.76 11.35
C GLN A 64 -0.88 -3.33 11.69
N LEU A 65 -0.06 -2.32 11.37
CA LEU A 65 -0.39 -0.92 11.64
C LEU A 65 -1.56 -0.44 10.76
N HIS A 66 -1.60 -0.90 9.51
CA HIS A 66 -2.60 -0.55 8.50
C HIS A 66 -2.50 -1.55 7.31
N PRO A 67 -3.57 -1.79 6.52
CA PRO A 67 -3.51 -2.75 5.40
C PRO A 67 -2.42 -2.49 4.34
N LEU A 68 -2.00 -1.23 4.18
CA LEU A 68 -0.89 -0.82 3.30
C LEU A 68 0.45 -0.58 4.04
N VAL A 69 0.43 -0.50 5.38
CA VAL A 69 1.62 -0.27 6.21
C VAL A 69 1.64 -1.33 7.31
N HIS A 70 2.37 -2.42 7.10
CA HIS A 70 2.26 -3.57 8.00
C HIS A 70 3.05 -3.39 9.29
N ARG A 71 4.29 -2.91 9.19
CA ARG A 71 5.21 -2.82 10.34
C ARG A 71 6.17 -1.66 10.23
N ASN A 72 6.53 -1.11 11.39
CA ASN A 72 7.66 -0.21 11.52
C ASN A 72 8.96 -1.04 11.50
N THR A 73 9.88 -0.67 10.62
CA THR A 73 11.20 -1.29 10.40
C THR A 73 12.32 -0.26 10.49
N SER A 74 12.06 0.85 11.18
CA SER A 74 13.03 1.91 11.40
C SER A 74 14.24 1.40 12.17
N SER A 75 15.36 2.07 11.92
CA SER A 75 16.60 1.90 12.66
C SER A 75 17.09 3.27 13.15
N LEU A 76 18.28 3.31 13.75
CA LEU A 76 18.89 4.59 14.15
C LEU A 76 19.30 5.47 12.95
N ILE A 77 19.37 4.90 11.75
CA ILE A 77 19.86 5.59 10.55
C ILE A 77 18.75 5.90 9.54
N GLU A 78 17.59 5.24 9.65
CA GLU A 78 16.52 5.35 8.66
C GLU A 78 15.15 5.19 9.33
N GLN A 79 14.25 6.14 9.08
CA GLN A 79 12.84 6.00 9.45
C GLN A 79 12.13 5.26 8.31
N ARG A 80 11.69 4.02 8.55
CA ARG A 80 11.18 3.14 7.49
C ARG A 80 10.03 2.26 7.95
N PHE A 81 9.02 2.13 7.10
CA PHE A 81 7.97 1.12 7.25
C PHE A 81 8.04 0.11 6.10
N SER A 82 7.60 -1.12 6.37
CA SER A 82 7.64 -2.21 5.40
C SER A 82 6.33 -2.97 5.35
N SER A 83 5.94 -3.39 4.15
CA SER A 83 4.74 -4.17 3.86
C SER A 83 5.06 -5.28 2.87
N PHE A 84 4.57 -6.49 3.14
CA PHE A 84 4.71 -7.61 2.22
C PHE A 84 3.36 -7.88 1.55
N PHE A 85 3.30 -7.71 0.24
CA PHE A 85 2.08 -7.91 -0.55
C PHE A 85 2.13 -9.24 -1.29
N THR A 86 1.10 -10.04 -1.10
CA THR A 86 0.94 -11.36 -1.71
C THR A 86 0.34 -11.31 -3.12
N GLY A 87 -0.30 -10.19 -3.47
CA GLY A 87 -1.09 -10.05 -4.68
C GLY A 87 -2.51 -10.63 -4.55
N GLN A 88 -2.92 -11.02 -3.34
CA GLN A 88 -4.29 -11.48 -3.02
C GLN A 88 -5.12 -10.40 -2.33
N GLU A 89 -4.49 -9.32 -1.88
CA GLU A 89 -5.15 -8.12 -1.38
C GLU A 89 -6.11 -7.61 -2.45
N PHE A 90 -7.30 -7.15 -2.06
CA PHE A 90 -8.36 -6.83 -3.03
C PHE A 90 -7.90 -5.79 -4.07
N PHE A 91 -7.13 -4.80 -3.64
CA PHE A 91 -6.63 -3.71 -4.47
C PHE A 91 -5.47 -4.13 -5.40
N LEU A 92 -4.93 -5.34 -5.25
CA LEU A 92 -3.92 -5.93 -6.12
C LEU A 92 -4.50 -7.01 -7.02
N ARG A 93 -5.30 -7.91 -6.43
CA ARG A 93 -6.00 -8.98 -7.16
C ARG A 93 -6.89 -8.42 -8.27
N ASP A 94 -7.59 -7.33 -7.97
CA ASP A 94 -8.59 -6.74 -8.85
C ASP A 94 -8.06 -5.48 -9.58
N HIS A 95 -6.76 -5.20 -9.53
CA HIS A 95 -6.11 -4.13 -10.28
C HIS A 95 -5.02 -4.71 -11.21
N VAL A 96 -5.42 -5.06 -12.43
CA VAL A 96 -4.55 -5.74 -13.41
C VAL A 96 -4.29 -4.81 -14.60
N VAL A 97 -3.01 -4.50 -14.82
CA VAL A 97 -2.54 -3.64 -15.91
C VAL A 97 -1.67 -4.46 -16.84
N GLN A 98 -2.07 -4.57 -18.11
CA GLN A 98 -1.39 -5.35 -19.14
C GLN A 98 -1.10 -6.79 -18.67
N GLY A 99 -2.11 -7.43 -18.06
CA GLY A 99 -2.03 -8.80 -17.55
C GLY A 99 -1.24 -8.98 -16.25
N ARG A 100 -0.74 -7.90 -15.62
CA ARG A 100 0.06 -7.96 -14.40
C ARG A 100 -0.67 -7.30 -13.23
N LYS A 101 -0.57 -7.87 -12.04
CA LYS A 101 -1.07 -7.25 -10.80
C LYS A 101 -0.16 -6.08 -10.44
N VAL A 102 -0.72 -4.88 -10.43
CA VAL A 102 0.04 -3.64 -10.17
C VAL A 102 -0.58 -2.95 -8.97
N LEU A 103 0.23 -2.50 -8.01
CA LEU A 103 -0.26 -1.69 -6.90
C LEU A 103 -0.77 -0.34 -7.45
N PRO A 104 -2.04 0.03 -7.22
CA PRO A 104 -2.57 1.30 -7.70
C PRO A 104 -1.73 2.48 -7.18
N GLY A 105 -1.50 3.50 -8.01
CA GLY A 105 -0.77 4.70 -7.58
C GLY A 105 -1.45 5.37 -6.37
N VAL A 106 -2.79 5.39 -6.34
CA VAL A 106 -3.56 5.92 -5.21
C VAL A 106 -3.38 5.13 -3.91
N ALA A 107 -3.07 3.84 -3.98
CA ALA A 107 -2.72 3.06 -2.80
C ALA A 107 -1.36 3.47 -2.24
N GLN A 108 -0.41 3.87 -3.10
CA GLN A 108 0.87 4.42 -2.64
C GLN A 108 0.70 5.79 -1.95
N LEU A 109 -0.29 6.59 -2.36
CA LEU A 109 -0.63 7.86 -1.68
C LEU A 109 -1.13 7.61 -0.26
N GLU A 110 -2.05 6.65 -0.07
CA GLU A 110 -2.50 6.29 1.28
C GLU A 110 -1.39 5.67 2.12
N LEU A 111 -0.53 4.83 1.52
CA LEU A 111 0.66 4.28 2.16
C LEU A 111 1.56 5.40 2.70
N ALA A 112 1.86 6.42 1.88
CA ALA A 112 2.64 7.57 2.29
C ALA A 112 1.96 8.38 3.42
N ARG A 113 0.67 8.68 3.26
CA ARG A 113 -0.12 9.42 4.27
C ARG A 113 -0.09 8.72 5.63
N VAL A 114 -0.31 7.41 5.63
CA VAL A 114 -0.34 6.57 6.84
C VAL A 114 1.04 6.45 7.47
N ALA A 115 2.09 6.17 6.70
CA ALA A 115 3.44 6.08 7.21
C ALA A 115 3.90 7.38 7.88
N VAL A 116 3.62 8.52 7.23
CA VAL A 116 3.91 9.86 7.78
C VAL A 116 3.10 10.12 9.05
N SER A 117 1.81 9.79 9.05
CA SER A 117 0.93 9.95 10.21
C SER A 117 1.40 9.12 11.41
N HIS A 118 1.88 7.89 11.19
CA HIS A 118 2.48 7.06 12.23
C HIS A 118 3.81 7.61 12.71
N ALA A 119 4.69 8.06 11.81
CA ALA A 119 6.00 8.61 12.17
C ALA A 119 5.90 9.88 13.02
N LEU A 120 4.85 10.66 12.80
CA LEU A 120 4.56 11.91 13.52
C LEU A 120 3.62 11.71 14.71
N GLU A 121 3.23 10.47 15.01
CA GLU A 121 2.29 10.13 16.09
C GLU A 121 0.98 10.93 16.05
N LEU A 122 0.45 11.19 14.85
CA LEU A 122 -0.79 11.95 14.68
C LEU A 122 -2.03 11.16 15.13
N ALA A 123 -1.91 9.83 15.24
CA ALA A 123 -2.94 8.97 15.77
C ALA A 123 -3.03 9.12 17.31
N GLY A 124 -3.99 9.93 17.78
CA GLY A 124 -4.26 10.13 19.21
C GLY A 124 -4.11 11.56 19.73
N SER A 125 -3.73 12.52 18.87
CA SER A 125 -3.51 13.92 19.26
C SER A 125 -4.79 14.78 19.28
N GLY A 126 -5.94 14.25 18.87
CA GLY A 126 -7.21 15.00 18.87
C GLY A 126 -7.90 14.99 20.23
N ALA A 127 -8.01 16.15 20.88
CA ALA A 127 -9.05 16.36 21.88
C ALA A 127 -10.42 16.15 21.23
N VAL A 128 -11.39 15.59 21.96
CA VAL A 128 -12.75 15.35 21.45
C VAL A 128 -13.31 16.64 20.84
N GLY A 129 -13.49 16.67 19.52
CA GLY A 129 -14.03 17.81 18.78
C GLY A 129 -13.02 18.63 17.96
N GLN A 130 -11.72 18.32 18.01
CA GLN A 130 -10.71 18.93 17.12
C GLN A 130 -10.43 18.03 15.91
N LEU A 131 -10.37 18.62 14.72
CA LEU A 131 -9.92 17.93 13.50
C LEU A 131 -8.42 17.64 13.66
N ALA A 132 -8.03 16.36 13.54
CA ALA A 132 -6.63 15.99 13.58
C ALA A 132 -5.84 16.72 12.46
N PRO A 133 -4.57 17.10 12.70
CA PRO A 133 -3.72 17.66 11.64
C PRO A 133 -3.72 16.73 10.43
N SER A 134 -3.90 17.31 9.24
CA SER A 134 -3.97 16.55 8.00
C SER A 134 -2.59 16.51 7.32
N VAL A 135 -2.34 15.42 6.60
CA VAL A 135 -1.14 15.25 5.80
C VAL A 135 -1.51 15.57 4.36
N GLN A 136 -0.94 16.66 3.84
CA GLN A 136 -0.99 17.00 2.42
C GLN A 136 0.19 16.33 1.70
N LEU A 137 -0.06 15.73 0.54
CA LEU A 137 1.01 15.19 -0.30
C LEU A 137 1.27 16.12 -1.48
N GLN A 138 2.53 16.35 -1.81
CA GLN A 138 2.95 17.29 -2.85
C GLN A 138 4.04 16.68 -3.73
N GLY A 139 4.02 17.01 -5.01
CA GLY A 139 5.06 16.68 -5.98
C GLY A 139 5.37 15.19 -6.05
N VAL A 140 4.35 14.33 -6.00
CA VAL A 140 4.53 12.89 -6.04
C VAL A 140 4.78 12.45 -7.49
N VAL A 141 5.83 11.66 -7.71
CA VAL A 141 6.16 11.07 -9.01
C VAL A 141 6.08 9.56 -8.89
N PHE A 142 5.39 8.91 -9.84
CA PHE A 142 5.32 7.46 -9.97
C PHE A 142 6.34 7.00 -11.01
N ALA A 143 7.57 6.79 -10.58
CA ALA A 143 8.69 6.45 -11.45
C ALA A 143 8.55 5.06 -12.09
N ARG A 144 8.12 4.05 -11.30
CA ARG A 144 8.00 2.66 -11.75
C ARG A 144 6.83 1.95 -11.07
N PRO A 145 6.05 1.11 -11.78
CA PRO A 145 4.97 0.36 -11.16
C PRO A 145 5.52 -0.67 -10.16
N VAL A 146 4.84 -0.82 -9.02
CA VAL A 146 5.05 -1.96 -8.13
C VAL A 146 4.26 -3.13 -8.73
N VAL A 147 4.97 -4.11 -9.30
CA VAL A 147 4.37 -5.31 -9.88
C VAL A 147 4.49 -6.47 -8.90
N VAL A 148 3.39 -7.16 -8.64
CA VAL A 148 3.38 -8.29 -7.69
C VAL A 148 3.38 -9.60 -8.46
N GLY A 149 4.48 -10.34 -8.36
CA GLY A 149 4.64 -11.68 -8.92
C GLY A 149 4.09 -12.77 -7.98
N ASP A 150 4.25 -14.04 -8.38
CA ASP A 150 3.71 -15.19 -7.64
C ASP A 150 4.30 -15.35 -6.23
N SER A 151 5.53 -14.88 -6.01
CA SER A 151 6.20 -14.89 -4.72
C SER A 151 5.79 -13.74 -3.79
N GLY A 152 4.92 -12.83 -4.24
CA GLY A 152 4.69 -11.55 -3.59
C GLY A 152 5.85 -10.56 -3.77
N VAL A 153 5.71 -9.39 -3.16
CA VAL A 153 6.73 -8.32 -3.16
C VAL A 153 6.78 -7.67 -1.78
N GLU A 154 8.00 -7.36 -1.33
CA GLU A 154 8.19 -6.49 -0.19
C GLU A 154 8.38 -5.06 -0.65
N VAL A 155 7.60 -4.15 -0.07
CA VAL A 155 7.59 -2.72 -0.36
C VAL A 155 7.94 -1.97 0.90
N HIS A 156 8.84 -1.01 0.75
CA HIS A 156 9.31 -0.13 1.80
C HIS A 156 8.87 1.29 1.53
N ILE A 157 8.72 2.07 2.60
CA ILE A 157 8.68 3.52 2.53
C ILE A 157 9.69 4.09 3.51
N ALA A 158 10.67 4.84 2.99
CA ALA A 158 11.59 5.64 3.78
C ALA A 158 11.04 7.06 3.96
N LEU A 159 11.29 7.64 5.13
CA LEU A 159 10.87 8.98 5.50
C LEU A 159 12.08 9.80 5.95
N GLU A 160 12.28 10.97 5.35
CA GLU A 160 13.36 11.89 5.70
C GLU A 160 12.77 13.24 6.15
N PRO A 161 12.80 13.55 7.46
CA PRO A 161 12.34 14.84 7.96
C PRO A 161 13.29 15.95 7.51
N GLN A 162 12.73 17.07 7.05
CA GLN A 162 13.45 18.26 6.62
C GLN A 162 13.33 19.36 7.69
N GLU A 163 14.27 20.30 7.72
CA GLU A 163 14.28 21.42 8.68
C GLU A 163 12.98 22.27 8.64
N SER A 164 12.31 22.30 7.49
CA SER A 164 11.04 23.03 7.28
C SER A 164 9.80 22.34 7.87
N GLY A 165 9.94 21.15 8.48
CA GLY A 165 8.82 20.31 8.91
C GLY A 165 8.13 19.55 7.77
N THR A 166 8.64 19.66 6.54
CA THR A 166 8.29 18.76 5.44
C THR A 166 8.93 17.39 5.66
N VAL A 167 8.25 16.31 5.30
CA VAL A 167 8.82 14.96 5.25
C VAL A 167 8.96 14.56 3.78
N VAL A 168 10.18 14.26 3.33
CA VAL A 168 10.39 13.62 2.02
C VAL A 168 10.14 12.13 2.19
N PHE A 169 9.49 11.50 1.23
CA PHE A 169 9.27 10.05 1.24
C PHE A 169 9.67 9.41 -0.08
N GLU A 170 10.12 8.16 0.02
CA GLU A 170 10.43 7.30 -1.11
C GLU A 170 9.83 5.92 -0.87
N VAL A 171 9.05 5.43 -1.84
CA VAL A 171 8.49 4.08 -1.87
C VAL A 171 9.34 3.23 -2.80
N TYR A 172 9.92 2.15 -2.28
CA TYR A 172 10.84 1.30 -3.02
C TYR A 172 10.65 -0.19 -2.70
N SER A 173 11.27 -1.05 -3.51
CA SER A 173 11.42 -2.49 -3.22
C SER A 173 12.85 -2.93 -3.49
N GLY A 174 13.23 -4.11 -2.97
CA GLY A 174 14.61 -4.59 -3.02
C GLY A 174 15.48 -4.02 -1.90
N GLU A 175 16.75 -4.42 -1.87
CA GLU A 175 17.73 -3.94 -0.90
C GLU A 175 19.09 -3.71 -1.60
N GLY A 176 19.83 -2.69 -1.17
CA GLY A 176 21.18 -2.42 -1.68
C GLY A 176 21.19 -2.13 -3.18
N ASP A 177 22.01 -2.87 -3.93
CA ASP A 177 22.20 -2.64 -5.37
C ASP A 177 20.98 -3.02 -6.23
N ASP A 178 20.04 -3.82 -5.69
CA ASP A 178 18.81 -4.24 -6.37
C ASP A 178 17.61 -3.34 -6.04
N GLU A 179 17.83 -2.22 -5.35
CA GLU A 179 16.78 -1.28 -4.98
C GLU A 179 16.11 -0.64 -6.21
N VAL A 180 14.78 -0.59 -6.17
CA VAL A 180 13.96 0.03 -7.20
C VAL A 180 13.00 1.02 -6.57
N VAL A 181 13.24 2.31 -6.80
CA VAL A 181 12.30 3.38 -6.43
C VAL A 181 11.07 3.32 -7.35
N HIS A 182 9.90 3.24 -6.73
CA HIS A 182 8.60 3.18 -7.38
C HIS A 182 7.90 4.53 -7.39
N SER A 183 7.91 5.22 -6.26
CA SER A 183 7.41 6.60 -6.18
C SER A 183 8.14 7.40 -5.11
N GLN A 184 8.09 8.71 -5.25
CA GLN A 184 8.70 9.65 -4.30
C GLN A 184 7.88 10.93 -4.24
N GLY A 185 7.93 11.64 -3.14
CA GLY A 185 7.21 12.90 -2.97
C GLY A 185 7.48 13.56 -1.64
N ARG A 186 6.65 14.56 -1.32
CA ARG A 186 6.74 15.33 -0.07
C ARG A 186 5.43 15.26 0.66
N ALA A 187 5.50 15.16 1.98
CA ALA A 187 4.37 15.27 2.88
C ALA A 187 4.53 16.53 3.75
N VAL A 188 3.48 17.34 3.80
CA VAL A 188 3.42 18.57 4.58
C VAL A 188 2.30 18.43 5.60
N LEU A 189 2.64 18.69 6.86
CA LEU A 189 1.65 18.84 7.93
C LEU A 189 0.90 20.15 7.72
N VAL A 190 -0.40 20.04 7.50
CA VAL A 190 -1.29 21.20 7.54
C VAL A 190 -1.90 21.22 8.94
N GLY A 191 -1.73 22.34 9.63
CA GLY A 191 -2.31 22.56 10.96
C GLY A 191 -3.83 22.49 10.94
N GLU A 192 -4.46 22.64 12.11
CA GLU A 192 -5.93 22.68 12.20
C GLU A 192 -6.48 23.63 11.13
N PRO A 193 -7.44 23.20 10.28
CA PRO A 193 -8.06 24.11 9.35
C PRO A 193 -8.63 25.26 10.17
N SER A 194 -8.23 26.50 9.83
CA SER A 194 -8.89 27.66 10.41
C SER A 194 -10.39 27.54 10.10
N LEU A 195 -11.25 28.08 10.96
CA LEU A 195 -12.69 28.14 10.71
C LEU A 195 -13.04 28.85 9.39
N ASP A 196 -12.06 29.51 8.77
CA ASP A 196 -12.11 30.20 7.49
C ASP A 196 -11.68 29.33 6.28
N VAL A 197 -11.27 28.06 6.49
CA VAL A 197 -11.03 27.12 5.38
C VAL A 197 -12.37 26.78 4.74
N VAL A 198 -12.73 27.56 3.74
CA VAL A 198 -13.85 27.27 2.85
C VAL A 198 -13.45 26.05 2.03
N MET A 199 -13.98 24.88 2.41
CA MET A 199 -14.09 23.75 1.50
C MET A 199 -14.60 24.30 0.16
N PRO A 200 -13.94 24.06 -0.98
CA PRO A 200 -14.49 24.47 -2.26
C PRO A 200 -15.82 23.73 -2.45
N GLY A 201 -16.91 24.37 -2.05
CA GLY A 201 -18.24 23.82 -2.11
C GLY A 201 -18.67 23.83 -3.56
N TRP A 202 -18.66 22.66 -4.17
CA TRP A 202 -19.09 22.53 -5.55
C TRP A 202 -20.61 22.48 -5.62
N ASP A 203 -21.16 23.28 -6.53
CA ASP A 203 -22.59 23.23 -6.84
C ASP A 203 -22.87 21.99 -7.70
N LEU A 204 -23.06 20.86 -7.02
CA LEU A 204 -23.34 19.57 -7.66
C LEU A 204 -24.58 19.64 -8.57
N PRO A 205 -25.71 20.29 -8.19
CA PRO A 205 -26.81 20.55 -9.11
C PRO A 205 -26.39 21.29 -10.40
N ALA A 206 -25.56 22.33 -10.30
CA ALA A 206 -25.07 23.04 -11.48
C ALA A 206 -24.14 22.17 -12.35
N LEU A 207 -23.27 21.36 -11.73
CA LEU A 207 -22.41 20.42 -12.46
C LEU A 207 -23.25 19.36 -13.22
N HIS A 208 -24.30 18.84 -12.58
CA HIS A 208 -25.26 17.95 -13.23
C HIS A 208 -25.92 18.60 -14.44
N ALA A 209 -26.35 19.87 -14.33
CA ALA A 209 -26.97 20.60 -15.42
C ALA A 209 -26.00 20.90 -16.59
N GLN A 210 -24.69 20.97 -16.31
CA GLN A 210 -23.66 21.18 -17.32
C GLN A 210 -23.18 19.89 -18.00
N CYS A 211 -23.33 18.73 -17.34
CA CYS A 211 -22.95 17.42 -17.86
C CYS A 211 -24.08 16.76 -18.66
N THR A 212 -24.31 17.29 -19.86
CA THR A 212 -25.38 16.87 -20.79
C THR A 212 -24.88 16.06 -21.99
N GLY A 213 -23.61 15.68 -22.01
CA GLY A 213 -22.97 14.90 -23.07
C GLY A 213 -23.24 13.41 -22.94
N LEU A 214 -22.21 12.61 -23.23
CA LEU A 214 -22.26 11.15 -23.15
C LEU A 214 -22.50 10.71 -21.70
N GLU A 215 -23.43 9.79 -21.51
CA GLU A 215 -23.68 9.11 -20.24
C GLU A 215 -23.36 7.62 -20.39
N LEU A 216 -22.51 7.10 -19.50
CA LEU A 216 -22.13 5.70 -19.48
C LEU A 216 -22.35 5.10 -18.10
N ALA A 217 -22.86 3.88 -18.09
CA ALA A 217 -22.82 3.04 -16.91
C ALA A 217 -21.37 2.56 -16.67
N GLY A 218 -21.02 2.30 -15.41
CA GLY A 218 -19.70 1.83 -15.01
C GLY A 218 -19.28 0.56 -15.76
N ALA A 219 -20.21 -0.38 -15.97
CA ALA A 219 -19.92 -1.61 -16.72
C ALA A 219 -19.36 -1.34 -18.12
N ALA A 220 -19.94 -0.39 -18.86
CA ALA A 220 -19.44 0.00 -20.18
C ALA A 220 -18.06 0.68 -20.10
N CYS A 221 -17.81 1.46 -19.04
CA CYS A 221 -16.50 2.06 -18.79
C CYS A 221 -15.44 0.99 -18.55
N TYR A 222 -15.76 -0.05 -17.77
CA TYR A 222 -14.84 -1.16 -17.48
C TYR A 222 -14.57 -2.04 -18.69
N GLU A 223 -15.57 -2.28 -19.54
CA GLU A 223 -15.37 -2.97 -20.82
C GLU A 223 -14.40 -2.20 -21.73
N TRP A 224 -14.57 -0.87 -21.81
CA TRP A 224 -13.67 -0.01 -22.58
C TRP A 224 -12.24 0.01 -22.00
N LEU A 225 -12.09 0.19 -20.68
CA LEU A 225 -10.79 0.15 -19.99
C LEU A 225 -10.08 -1.20 -20.18
N ALA A 226 -10.82 -2.31 -20.13
CA ALA A 226 -10.27 -3.64 -20.39
C ALA A 226 -9.73 -3.76 -21.82
N GLY A 227 -10.37 -3.13 -22.80
CA GLY A 227 -9.88 -3.03 -24.18
C GLY A 227 -8.55 -2.29 -24.31
N LEU A 228 -8.20 -1.43 -23.34
CA LEU A 228 -6.90 -0.76 -23.24
C LEU A 228 -5.86 -1.55 -22.42
N GLY A 229 -6.23 -2.73 -21.94
CA GLY A 229 -5.39 -3.56 -21.06
C GLY A 229 -5.45 -3.16 -19.58
N LEU A 230 -6.45 -2.38 -19.16
CA LEU A 230 -6.73 -2.04 -17.77
C LEU A 230 -7.89 -2.88 -17.26
N ALA A 231 -7.58 -4.07 -16.74
CA ALA A 231 -8.57 -5.03 -16.28
C ALA A 231 -8.83 -4.86 -14.76
N TYR A 232 -9.99 -4.31 -14.44
CA TYR A 232 -10.46 -4.12 -13.07
C TYR A 232 -11.38 -5.27 -12.66
N GLY A 233 -11.08 -5.91 -11.53
CA GLY A 233 -11.96 -6.88 -10.89
C GLY A 233 -12.99 -6.23 -9.95
N PRO A 234 -13.93 -7.00 -9.41
CA PRO A 234 -15.10 -6.46 -8.68
C PRO A 234 -14.77 -5.52 -7.52
N ALA A 235 -13.65 -5.70 -6.82
CA ALA A 235 -13.27 -4.83 -5.71
C ALA A 235 -12.74 -3.46 -6.13
N MET A 236 -12.28 -3.30 -7.38
CA MET A 236 -11.77 -2.04 -7.93
C MET A 236 -12.75 -1.38 -8.90
N GLN A 237 -13.96 -1.93 -9.01
CA GLN A 237 -15.04 -1.40 -9.84
C GLN A 237 -15.96 -0.44 -9.07
N ALA A 238 -15.43 0.70 -8.60
CA ALA A 238 -16.19 1.67 -7.80
C ALA A 238 -16.98 2.70 -8.61
N LEU A 239 -16.65 2.90 -9.90
CA LEU A 239 -17.35 3.82 -10.77
C LEU A 239 -18.72 3.24 -11.16
N VAL A 240 -19.79 3.89 -10.72
CA VAL A 240 -21.17 3.48 -11.00
C VAL A 240 -21.63 4.00 -12.36
N SER A 241 -21.31 5.25 -12.66
CA SER A 241 -21.64 5.92 -13.92
C SER A 241 -20.79 7.17 -14.10
N LEU A 242 -20.71 7.65 -15.33
CA LEU A 242 -20.16 8.97 -15.64
C LEU A 242 -21.05 9.72 -16.63
N LYS A 243 -21.01 11.05 -16.57
CA LYS A 243 -21.58 11.96 -17.56
C LYS A 243 -20.54 12.96 -18.01
N THR A 244 -20.38 13.13 -19.32
CA THR A 244 -19.50 14.16 -19.88
C THR A 244 -20.25 15.47 -20.07
N GLY A 245 -19.52 16.57 -20.13
CA GLY A 245 -20.08 17.90 -20.26
C GLY A 245 -19.06 18.93 -20.68
N ARG A 246 -19.52 20.17 -20.77
CA ARG A 246 -18.66 21.34 -20.96
C ARG A 246 -18.96 22.38 -19.91
N ASP A 247 -17.92 23.04 -19.40
CA ASP A 247 -18.09 24.17 -18.50
C ASP A 247 -18.53 25.44 -19.27
N ALA A 248 -18.72 26.55 -18.54
CA ALA A 248 -19.12 27.82 -19.13
C ALA A 248 -18.12 28.38 -20.16
N GLN A 249 -16.86 27.91 -20.16
CA GLN A 249 -15.83 28.27 -21.12
C GLN A 249 -15.68 27.23 -22.26
N GLY A 250 -16.55 26.23 -22.32
CA GLY A 250 -16.56 25.18 -23.34
C GLY A 250 -15.53 24.07 -23.11
N ARG A 251 -14.85 24.03 -21.96
CA ARG A 251 -13.85 23.00 -21.63
C ARG A 251 -14.53 21.72 -21.19
N ALA A 252 -13.98 20.58 -21.64
CA ALA A 252 -14.52 19.27 -21.29
C ALA A 252 -14.39 19.00 -19.79
N GLN A 253 -15.44 18.39 -19.23
CA GLN A 253 -15.53 17.96 -17.84
C GLN A 253 -16.31 16.65 -17.73
N VAL A 254 -16.11 15.93 -16.63
CA VAL A 254 -16.81 14.69 -16.34
C VAL A 254 -17.33 14.74 -14.90
N LEU A 255 -18.56 14.30 -14.71
CA LEU A 255 -19.13 14.03 -13.40
C LEU A 255 -19.33 12.52 -13.27
N GLY A 256 -18.63 11.90 -12.32
CA GLY A 256 -18.69 10.48 -12.04
C GLY A 256 -19.37 10.18 -10.71
N GLN A 257 -20.17 9.13 -10.65
CA GLN A 257 -20.73 8.62 -9.41
C GLN A 257 -19.89 7.44 -8.91
N LEU A 258 -19.43 7.51 -7.66
CA LEU A 258 -18.61 6.48 -7.03
C LEU A 258 -19.38 5.78 -5.91
N LYS A 259 -19.15 4.47 -5.79
CA LYS A 259 -19.66 3.66 -4.69
C LYS A 259 -18.70 2.55 -4.34
N LEU A 260 -18.42 2.40 -3.05
CA LEU A 260 -17.57 1.33 -2.55
C LEU A 260 -18.18 -0.04 -2.89
N PRO A 261 -17.45 -0.94 -3.58
CA PRO A 261 -17.98 -2.25 -3.94
C PRO A 261 -18.29 -3.12 -2.73
N VAL A 262 -19.46 -3.78 -2.73
CA VAL A 262 -19.95 -4.60 -1.59
C VAL A 262 -19.03 -5.77 -1.25
N VAL A 263 -18.25 -6.25 -2.23
CA VAL A 263 -17.27 -7.34 -2.07
C VAL A 263 -16.06 -6.95 -1.24
N VAL A 264 -15.83 -5.64 -1.03
CA VAL A 264 -14.74 -5.17 -0.17
C VAL A 264 -15.19 -5.30 1.28
N ASN A 265 -14.56 -6.23 1.99
CA ASN A 265 -14.85 -6.50 3.41
C ASN A 265 -14.03 -5.60 4.36
N ALA A 266 -13.12 -4.78 3.84
CA ALA A 266 -12.47 -3.69 4.57
C ALA A 266 -13.44 -2.50 4.61
N ARG A 267 -14.37 -2.54 5.57
CA ARG A 267 -15.40 -1.50 5.77
C ARG A 267 -14.93 -0.53 6.86
N GLY A 268 -15.17 0.76 6.67
CA GLY A 268 -15.03 1.76 7.73
C GLY A 268 -13.68 2.48 7.76
N GLN A 269 -13.12 2.67 8.97
CA GLN A 269 -12.00 3.56 9.31
C GLN A 269 -10.61 3.08 8.83
N ASP A 270 -10.53 1.91 8.18
CA ASP A 270 -9.25 1.30 7.80
C ASP A 270 -8.49 2.12 6.75
N PHE A 271 -9.17 2.90 5.92
CA PHE A 271 -8.57 3.75 4.90
C PHE A 271 -9.20 5.15 4.95
N ALA A 272 -8.37 6.20 4.99
CA ALA A 272 -8.86 7.55 4.72
C ALA A 272 -9.04 7.77 3.21
N LEU A 273 -8.09 7.25 2.41
CA LEU A 273 -8.11 7.27 0.96
C LEU A 273 -8.32 5.84 0.45
N HIS A 274 -9.57 5.37 0.45
CA HIS A 274 -9.87 3.99 0.10
C HIS A 274 -9.46 3.68 -1.36
N PRO A 275 -8.60 2.66 -1.63
CA PRO A 275 -8.05 2.42 -2.96
C PRO A 275 -9.09 2.30 -4.07
N SER A 276 -10.21 1.60 -3.83
CA SER A 276 -11.28 1.46 -4.82
C SER A 276 -11.92 2.79 -5.22
N LEU A 277 -12.15 3.69 -4.25
CA LEU A 277 -12.83 4.95 -4.50
C LEU A 277 -11.89 5.94 -5.19
N MET A 278 -10.69 6.10 -4.65
CA MET A 278 -9.65 6.97 -5.23
C MET A 278 -9.28 6.55 -6.65
N ASP A 279 -9.16 5.25 -6.90
CA ASP A 279 -8.87 4.75 -8.25
C ASP A 279 -10.11 4.89 -9.16
N GLY A 280 -11.32 4.70 -8.62
CA GLY A 280 -12.57 5.02 -9.31
C GLY A 280 -12.65 6.48 -9.78
N ALA A 281 -12.13 7.42 -8.98
CA ALA A 281 -11.99 8.81 -9.35
C ALA A 281 -11.07 8.99 -10.57
N LEU A 282 -9.92 8.31 -10.58
CA LEU A 282 -9.01 8.30 -11.73
C LEU A 282 -9.64 7.61 -12.95
N GLN A 283 -10.39 6.53 -12.77
CA GLN A 283 -11.09 5.82 -13.84
C GLN A 283 -12.15 6.73 -14.51
N ALA A 284 -12.76 7.67 -13.78
CA ALA A 284 -13.70 8.65 -14.35
C ALA A 284 -13.05 9.57 -15.40
N THR A 285 -11.72 9.69 -15.41
CA THR A 285 -10.98 10.42 -16.47
C THR A 285 -11.16 9.81 -17.85
N ALA A 286 -11.59 8.53 -17.94
CA ALA A 286 -12.00 7.87 -19.17
C ALA A 286 -13.05 8.68 -19.95
N GLY A 287 -13.95 9.38 -19.24
CA GLY A 287 -14.96 10.23 -19.87
C GLY A 287 -14.37 11.39 -20.70
N LEU A 288 -13.17 11.89 -20.34
CA LEU A 288 -12.47 12.90 -21.14
C LEU A 288 -11.84 12.30 -22.40
N MET A 289 -11.43 11.03 -22.36
CA MET A 289 -10.76 10.34 -23.46
C MET A 289 -11.75 9.81 -24.49
N LEU A 290 -12.94 9.39 -24.06
CA LEU A 290 -14.00 8.87 -24.91
C LEU A 290 -14.61 9.93 -25.85
N ASP A 291 -14.46 11.21 -25.53
CA ASP A 291 -14.93 12.34 -26.36
C ASP A 291 -13.86 12.79 -27.38
N GLU A 292 -12.70 12.12 -27.47
CA GLU A 292 -11.59 12.46 -28.37
C GLU A 292 -11.58 11.55 -29.63
N ASP A 293 -11.51 12.14 -30.83
CA ASP A 293 -11.49 11.43 -32.14
C ASP A 293 -10.14 10.69 -32.44
N GLY A 294 -9.33 10.38 -31.42
CA GLY A 294 -7.97 9.85 -31.55
C GLY A 294 -7.80 8.40 -31.08
N GLY A 295 -6.69 7.76 -31.48
CA GLY A 295 -6.34 6.42 -31.00
C GLY A 295 -6.19 6.39 -29.48
N HIS A 296 -7.02 5.59 -28.82
CA HIS A 296 -7.04 5.48 -27.37
C HIS A 296 -5.86 4.64 -26.87
N GLN A 297 -4.98 5.24 -26.07
CA GLN A 297 -3.96 4.51 -25.31
C GLN A 297 -4.30 4.57 -23.83
N ALA A 298 -4.00 3.50 -23.10
CA ALA A 298 -4.09 3.51 -21.64
C ALA A 298 -3.19 4.63 -21.09
N ALA A 299 -3.78 5.59 -20.39
CA ALA A 299 -3.05 6.58 -19.61
C ALA A 299 -3.04 6.14 -18.14
N LEU A 300 -1.86 6.12 -17.54
CA LEU A 300 -1.69 5.89 -16.12
C LEU A 300 -1.19 7.18 -15.45
N PRO A 301 -1.52 7.40 -14.16
CA PRO A 301 -0.94 8.51 -13.41
C PRO A 301 0.58 8.42 -13.42
N PHE A 302 1.24 9.50 -13.85
CA PHE A 302 2.70 9.63 -13.83
C PHE A 302 3.18 10.54 -12.70
N ALA A 303 2.41 11.59 -12.38
CA ALA A 303 2.72 12.52 -11.31
C ALA A 303 1.43 13.09 -10.70
N LEU A 304 1.54 13.53 -9.45
CA LEU A 304 0.53 14.25 -8.69
C LEU A 304 1.19 15.52 -8.14
N GLU A 305 0.67 16.68 -8.52
CA GLU A 305 1.18 17.95 -8.01
C GLU A 305 0.84 18.13 -6.53
N GLN A 306 -0.42 17.85 -6.16
CA GLN A 306 -0.92 18.08 -4.82
C GLN A 306 -2.13 17.19 -4.54
N LEU A 307 -2.20 16.65 -3.32
CA LEU A 307 -3.38 15.99 -2.77
C LEU A 307 -3.69 16.61 -1.41
N GLU A 308 -4.89 17.15 -1.28
CA GLU A 308 -5.47 17.66 -0.05
C GLU A 308 -6.53 16.69 0.46
N VAL A 309 -6.46 16.36 1.75
CA VAL A 309 -7.38 15.43 2.40
C VAL A 309 -8.10 16.16 3.52
N PHE A 310 -9.35 16.51 3.27
CA PHE A 310 -10.18 17.21 4.26
C PHE A 310 -10.85 16.24 5.24
N SER A 311 -11.20 15.05 4.77
CA SER A 311 -11.78 13.97 5.57
C SER A 311 -11.58 12.63 4.86
N ALA A 312 -11.90 11.53 5.54
CA ALA A 312 -11.90 10.21 4.92
C ALA A 312 -12.96 10.14 3.81
N VAL A 313 -12.62 9.53 2.67
CA VAL A 313 -13.52 9.40 1.52
C VAL A 313 -14.74 8.56 1.90
N PRO A 314 -15.97 9.08 1.74
CA PRO A 314 -17.18 8.34 2.09
C PRO A 314 -17.43 7.18 1.14
N ALA A 315 -18.17 6.16 1.60
CA ALA A 315 -18.49 4.98 0.80
C ALA A 315 -19.31 5.26 -0.48
N GLN A 316 -19.85 6.47 -0.62
CA GLN A 316 -20.51 6.98 -1.82
C GLN A 316 -20.07 8.43 -2.00
N ALA A 317 -19.60 8.77 -3.20
CA ALA A 317 -19.07 10.09 -3.53
C ALA A 317 -19.42 10.46 -4.96
N TRP A 318 -19.30 11.75 -5.29
CA TRP A 318 -19.30 12.23 -6.67
C TRP A 318 -17.91 12.74 -6.98
N VAL A 319 -17.34 12.33 -8.10
CA VAL A 319 -16.06 12.88 -8.59
C VAL A 319 -16.33 13.86 -9.72
N TRP A 320 -15.71 15.03 -9.65
CA TRP A 320 -15.66 15.96 -10.77
C TRP A 320 -14.25 15.98 -11.36
N VAL A 321 -14.15 15.73 -12.66
CA VAL A 321 -12.89 15.69 -13.40
C VAL A 321 -12.89 16.79 -14.45
N ARG A 322 -11.77 17.52 -14.54
CA ARG A 322 -11.54 18.53 -15.58
C ARG A 322 -10.06 18.66 -15.91
N TYR A 323 -9.74 19.29 -17.04
CA TYR A 323 -8.36 19.74 -17.29
C TYR A 323 -7.99 20.89 -16.34
N SER A 324 -6.80 20.84 -15.77
CA SER A 324 -6.24 21.96 -15.01
C SER A 324 -6.04 23.17 -15.92
N ALA A 325 -5.97 24.35 -15.32
CA ALA A 325 -5.72 25.59 -16.07
C ALA A 325 -4.44 25.47 -16.91
N GLY A 326 -4.56 25.75 -18.21
CA GLY A 326 -3.44 25.69 -19.16
C GLY A 326 -3.20 24.31 -19.79
N SER A 327 -3.86 23.24 -19.33
CA SER A 327 -3.76 21.91 -19.97
C SER A 327 -4.94 21.62 -20.88
N ARG A 328 -4.69 20.84 -21.93
CA ARG A 328 -5.65 20.48 -22.99
C ARG A 328 -5.51 19.01 -23.38
N ALA A 329 -6.55 18.49 -24.04
CA ALA A 329 -6.60 17.16 -24.63
C ALA A 329 -5.38 16.81 -25.52
N GLN A 330 -4.83 17.79 -26.24
CA GLN A 330 -3.72 17.54 -27.18
C GLN A 330 -2.34 17.53 -26.53
N ASP A 331 -2.24 17.83 -25.22
CA ASP A 331 -0.95 17.86 -24.54
C ASP A 331 -0.38 16.45 -24.39
N ALA A 332 0.96 16.34 -24.54
CA ALA A 332 1.66 15.07 -24.30
C ALA A 332 1.57 14.61 -22.84
N VAL A 333 1.48 15.57 -21.91
CA VAL A 333 1.20 15.34 -20.49
C VAL A 333 -0.03 16.15 -20.13
N ARG A 334 -1.14 15.48 -19.84
CA ARG A 334 -2.42 16.10 -19.50
C ARG A 334 -2.48 16.30 -17.99
N LYS A 335 -2.67 17.54 -17.55
CA LYS A 335 -2.86 17.86 -16.14
C LYS A 335 -4.36 17.96 -15.85
N LEU A 336 -4.82 17.20 -14.87
CA LEU A 336 -6.23 17.11 -14.51
C LEU A 336 -6.42 17.52 -13.05
N ASP A 337 -7.54 18.21 -12.78
CA ASP A 337 -8.04 18.43 -11.44
C ASP A 337 -9.14 17.41 -11.17
N LEU A 338 -9.04 16.75 -10.02
CA LEU A 338 -10.07 15.87 -9.48
C LEU A 338 -10.43 16.34 -8.07
N GLY A 339 -11.67 16.13 -7.69
CA GLY A 339 -12.10 16.23 -6.31
C GLY A 339 -13.42 15.52 -6.10
N GLU A 340 -13.73 15.31 -4.83
CA GLU A 340 -14.75 14.39 -4.33
C GLU A 340 -15.60 15.03 -3.23
#